data_AF-A0A3M1RL81-F1
#
_entry.id   AF-A0A3M1RL81-F1
#
_cell.length_a   1.000
_cell.length_b   1.000
_cell.length_c   1.000
_cell.angle_alpha   90.00
_cell.angle_beta   90.00
_cell.angle_gamma   90.00
#
_symmetry.space_group_name_H-M   'P 1'
#
loop_
_entity.id
_entity.type
_entity.pdbx_description
1 polymer ?
#
loop_
_entity_poly.entity_id
_entity_poly.type
_entity_poly.pdbx_seq_one_letter_code
_entity_poly.pdbx_strand_id
1 'polypeptide(L)'
;MSDAPLHIILWPNPTYRNRADQGKWFFSVALRETRGSRVQVQRYRAEWITEDGQVFDRLENRLDLSLPPFEQVNFSELWVSSPLNRFRYRLTLFGTDAQGQAFVVQGELSCR
;
A
#
# COMPACT_ATOMS: atom_id res chain seq x y z
N MET A 1 13.43 10.49 11.64
CA MET A 1 12.24 10.34 10.79
C MET A 1 12.72 9.74 9.49
N SER A 2 12.13 8.63 8.99
CA SER A 2 12.67 8.00 7.78
C SER A 2 12.42 8.91 6.59
N ASP A 3 13.50 9.42 6.02
CA ASP A 3 13.48 10.23 4.80
C ASP A 3 13.28 9.25 3.63
N ALA A 4 12.10 8.67 3.46
CA ALA A 4 11.81 7.80 2.32
C ALA A 4 11.36 8.68 1.13
N PRO A 5 11.75 8.37 -0.12
CA PRO A 5 11.42 9.17 -1.31
C PRO A 5 9.92 9.08 -1.70
N LEU A 6 9.20 8.15 -1.07
CA LEU A 6 7.78 7.90 -1.30
C LEU A 6 7.10 7.70 0.05
N HIS A 7 5.90 8.25 0.21
CA HIS A 7 5.04 8.03 1.36
C HIS A 7 3.76 7.30 0.93
N ILE A 8 3.32 6.31 1.72
CA ILE A 8 2.08 5.57 1.50
C ILE A 8 1.06 6.00 2.57
N ILE A 9 -0.14 6.35 2.14
CA ILE A 9 -1.28 6.57 3.02
C ILE A 9 -2.36 5.54 2.67
N LEU A 10 -2.79 4.75 3.64
CA LEU A 10 -3.89 3.80 3.53
C LEU A 10 -5.03 4.23 4.44
N TRP A 11 -6.25 4.23 3.93
CA TRP A 11 -7.44 4.50 4.75
C TRP A 11 -8.65 3.72 4.25
N PRO A 12 -9.67 3.49 5.09
CA PRO A 12 -10.93 2.88 4.67
C PRO A 12 -11.61 3.73 3.59
N ASN A 13 -12.15 3.09 2.56
CA ASN A 13 -12.88 3.82 1.53
C ASN A 13 -14.17 4.43 2.13
N PRO A 14 -14.44 5.73 1.94
CA PRO A 14 -15.62 6.39 2.51
C PRO A 14 -16.93 6.07 1.77
N THR A 15 -16.84 5.65 0.51
CA THR A 15 -17.97 5.37 -0.39
C THR A 15 -18.45 3.93 -0.25
N TYR A 16 -17.52 2.97 -0.22
CA TYR A 16 -17.82 1.54 -0.14
C TYR A 16 -17.68 1.03 1.29
N ARG A 17 -18.75 0.42 1.80
CA ARG A 17 -18.70 -0.22 3.13
C ARG A 17 -17.96 -1.55 3.04
N ASN A 18 -17.03 -1.75 3.97
CA ASN A 18 -16.44 -3.07 4.23
C ASN A 18 -17.54 -4.06 4.60
N ARG A 19 -17.44 -5.27 4.07
CA ARG A 19 -18.32 -6.41 4.35
C ARG A 19 -17.47 -7.55 4.87
N ALA A 20 -17.08 -7.43 6.14
CA ALA A 20 -16.26 -8.42 6.83
C ALA A 20 -16.90 -9.83 6.79
N ASP A 21 -18.23 -9.89 6.90
CA ASP A 21 -19.05 -11.10 6.75
C ASP A 21 -18.92 -11.77 5.38
N GLN A 22 -18.52 -11.02 4.35
CA GLN A 22 -18.27 -11.51 2.99
C GLN A 22 -16.78 -11.55 2.63
N GLY A 23 -15.91 -11.27 3.60
CA GLY A 23 -14.47 -11.17 3.38
C GLY A 23 -14.04 -10.05 2.43
N LYS A 24 -14.88 -9.01 2.22
CA LYS A 24 -14.61 -7.92 1.26
C LYS A 24 -14.28 -6.63 1.98
N TRP A 25 -13.13 -6.06 1.63
CA TRP A 25 -12.64 -4.82 2.21
C TRP A 25 -12.27 -3.84 1.10
N PHE A 26 -12.65 -2.58 1.30
CA PHE A 26 -12.48 -1.48 0.38
C PHE A 26 -11.60 -0.41 1.04
N PHE A 27 -10.48 -0.13 0.42
CA PHE A 27 -9.53 0.87 0.89
C PHE A 27 -9.24 1.87 -0.21
N SER A 28 -8.72 3.01 0.21
CA SER A 28 -8.07 3.95 -0.69
C SER A 28 -6.59 4.04 -0.32
N VAL A 29 -5.76 4.22 -1.34
CA VAL A 29 -4.31 4.37 -1.21
C VAL A 29 -3.89 5.67 -1.86
N ALA A 30 -3.09 6.47 -1.19
CA ALA A 30 -2.37 7.59 -1.79
C ALA A 30 -0.88 7.32 -1.72
N LEU A 31 -0.22 7.57 -2.83
CA LEU A 31 1.24 7.55 -2.95
C LEU A 31 1.70 8.97 -3.21
N ARG A 32 2.61 9.48 -2.38
CA ARG A 32 3.12 10.85 -2.50
C ARG A 32 4.64 10.85 -2.56
N GLU A 33 5.19 11.48 -3.59
CA GLU A 33 6.63 11.76 -3.69
C GLU A 33 7.00 12.91 -2.73
N THR A 34 8.12 12.78 -2.02
CA THR A 34 8.47 13.65 -0.89
C THR A 34 9.78 14.41 -1.03
N ARG A 35 10.64 14.05 -1.99
CA ARG A 35 12.01 14.56 -2.11
C ARG A 35 12.23 15.46 -3.31
N GLY A 36 11.20 15.72 -4.13
CA GLY A 36 11.33 16.55 -5.32
C GLY A 36 12.10 15.88 -6.44
N SER A 37 12.12 14.55 -6.47
CA SER A 37 12.79 13.76 -7.49
C SER A 37 11.85 12.71 -8.06
N ARG A 38 12.06 12.29 -9.31
CA ARG A 38 11.25 11.20 -9.86
C ARG A 38 11.52 9.92 -9.06
N VAL A 39 10.46 9.16 -8.79
CA VAL A 39 10.55 7.80 -8.25
C VAL A 39 9.88 6.80 -9.18
N GLN A 40 10.47 5.61 -9.27
CA GLN A 40 9.92 4.49 -10.01
C GLN A 40 9.61 3.37 -9.02
N VAL A 41 8.37 2.91 -8.96
CA VAL A 41 7.94 1.73 -8.21
C VAL A 41 7.81 0.57 -9.20
N GLN A 42 8.60 -0.49 -9.04
CA GLN A 42 8.56 -1.63 -9.97
C GLN A 42 7.61 -2.73 -9.49
N ARG A 43 7.51 -2.96 -8.18
CA ARG A 43 6.72 -4.06 -7.61
C ARG A 43 6.12 -3.68 -6.26
N TYR A 44 5.07 -4.41 -5.89
CA TYR A 44 4.47 -4.32 -4.57
C TYR A 44 4.31 -5.70 -3.95
N ARG A 45 4.26 -5.72 -2.62
CA ARG A 45 3.85 -6.86 -1.83
C ARG A 45 2.72 -6.46 -0.89
N ALA A 46 1.59 -7.13 -1.01
CA ALA A 46 0.45 -7.03 -0.10
C ALA A 46 0.49 -8.21 0.87
N GLU A 47 0.34 -7.96 2.16
CA GLU A 47 0.35 -8.97 3.22
C GLU A 47 -0.90 -8.83 4.08
N TRP A 48 -1.58 -9.96 4.33
CA TRP A 48 -2.66 -10.06 5.31
C TRP A 48 -2.08 -10.62 6.58
N ILE A 49 -2.04 -9.82 7.63
CA ILE A 49 -1.37 -10.13 8.87
C ILE A 49 -2.45 -10.34 9.94
N THR A 50 -2.44 -11.49 10.59
CA THR A 50 -3.35 -11.82 11.67
C THR A 50 -3.18 -10.89 12.89
N GLU A 51 -4.13 -10.92 13.82
CA GLU A 51 -4.06 -10.09 15.03
C GLU A 51 -2.83 -10.39 15.91
N ASP A 52 -2.36 -11.64 15.93
CA ASP A 52 -1.13 -12.07 16.61
C ASP A 52 0.15 -11.76 15.82
N GLY A 53 0.04 -11.16 14.63
CA GLY A 53 1.17 -10.65 13.85
C GLY A 53 1.79 -11.64 12.87
N GLN A 54 1.17 -12.79 12.63
CA GLN A 54 1.61 -13.75 11.61
C GLN A 54 1.13 -13.33 10.23
N VAL A 55 1.95 -13.56 9.20
CA VAL A 55 1.51 -13.37 7.82
C VAL A 55 0.62 -14.56 7.44
N PHE A 56 -0.67 -14.31 7.25
CA PHE A 56 -1.65 -15.31 6.82
C PHE A 56 -1.53 -15.58 5.31
N ASP A 57 -1.47 -14.51 4.52
CA ASP A 57 -1.36 -14.60 3.06
C ASP A 57 -0.52 -13.44 2.52
N ARG A 58 0.03 -13.62 1.32
CA ARG A 58 0.83 -12.63 0.60
C ARG A 58 0.57 -12.67 -0.90
N LEU A 59 0.47 -11.48 -1.49
CA LEU A 59 0.43 -11.28 -2.92
C LEU A 59 1.59 -10.36 -3.32
N GLU A 60 2.42 -10.79 -4.27
CA GLU A 60 3.48 -9.99 -4.83
C GLU A 60 3.30 -9.88 -6.35
N ASN A 61 3.35 -8.67 -6.89
CA ASN A 61 3.16 -8.44 -8.32
C ASN A 61 3.91 -7.18 -8.79
N ARG A 62 4.07 -7.06 -10.12
CA ARG A 62 4.60 -5.86 -10.77
C ARG A 62 3.57 -4.73 -10.73
N LEU A 63 4.05 -3.50 -10.62
CA LEU A 63 3.22 -2.28 -10.66
C LEU A 63 3.70 -1.29 -11.72
N ASP A 64 5.02 -1.24 -11.98
CA ASP A 64 5.65 -0.38 -12.99
C ASP A 64 5.05 1.05 -13.04
N LEU A 65 5.11 1.76 -11.91
CA LEU A 65 4.55 3.10 -11.70
C LEU A 65 5.65 4.16 -11.54
N SER A 66 5.58 5.23 -12.33
CA SER A 66 6.47 6.40 -12.22
C SER A 66 5.73 7.55 -11.57
N LEU A 67 6.28 8.14 -10.51
CA LEU A 67 5.78 9.40 -9.94
C LEU A 67 6.79 10.53 -10.20
N PRO A 68 6.38 11.60 -10.90
CA PRO A 68 7.12 12.85 -10.97
C PRO A 68 7.36 13.52 -9.59
N PRO A 69 8.30 14.47 -9.53
CA PRO A 69 8.56 15.27 -8.34
C PRO A 69 7.30 15.89 -7.72
N PHE A 70 7.14 15.73 -6.41
CA PHE A 70 6.03 16.26 -5.60
C PHE A 70 4.62 15.80 -6.00
N GLU A 71 4.51 14.82 -6.90
CA GLU A 71 3.22 14.32 -7.35
C GLU A 71 2.57 13.39 -6.31
N GLN A 72 1.24 13.36 -6.32
CA GLN A 72 0.45 12.41 -5.57
C GLN A 72 -0.49 11.65 -6.52
N VAL A 73 -0.46 10.33 -6.43
CA VAL A 73 -1.40 9.45 -7.13
C VAL A 73 -2.34 8.82 -6.11
N ASN A 74 -3.63 8.80 -6.41
CA ASN A 74 -4.66 8.20 -5.56
C ASN A 74 -5.29 7.00 -6.26
N PHE A 75 -5.29 5.85 -5.58
CA PHE A 75 -6.04 4.65 -5.94
C PHE A 75 -7.24 4.58 -5.01
N SER A 76 -8.37 5.14 -5.46
CA SER A 76 -9.56 5.28 -4.61
C SER A 76 -10.27 3.96 -4.35
N GLU A 77 -10.14 2.97 -5.23
CA GLU A 77 -10.95 1.74 -5.21
C GLU A 77 -10.09 0.47 -5.08
N LEU A 78 -9.24 0.40 -4.06
CA LEU A 78 -8.50 -0.83 -3.79
C LEU A 78 -9.42 -1.84 -3.13
N TRP A 79 -9.71 -2.92 -3.86
CA TRP A 79 -10.45 -4.07 -3.35
C TRP A 79 -9.48 -5.13 -2.81
N VAL A 80 -9.71 -5.53 -1.56
CA VAL A 80 -8.96 -6.57 -0.87
C VAL A 80 -9.95 -7.62 -0.39
N SER A 81 -9.67 -8.89 -0.71
CA SER A 81 -10.45 -10.03 -0.19
C SER A 81 -9.64 -10.74 0.90
N SER A 82 -10.29 -11.16 1.98
CA SER A 82 -9.66 -11.97 3.04
C SER A 82 -10.71 -12.85 3.72
N PRO A 83 -10.39 -14.12 4.03
CA PRO A 83 -11.23 -14.94 4.88
C PRO A 83 -11.15 -14.54 6.37
N LEU A 84 -10.26 -13.61 6.73
CA LEU A 84 -10.09 -13.13 8.10
C LEU A 84 -11.12 -12.05 8.42
N ASN A 85 -11.82 -12.21 9.56
CA ASN A 85 -12.74 -11.20 10.08
C ASN A 85 -12.02 -9.96 10.62
N ARG A 86 -10.79 -10.13 11.12
CA ARG A 86 -9.92 -9.05 11.61
C ARG A 86 -8.48 -9.34 11.21
N PHE A 87 -7.81 -8.34 10.66
CA PHE A 87 -6.42 -8.45 10.21
C PHE A 87 -5.80 -7.07 10.02
N ARG A 88 -4.48 -7.01 9.88
CA ARG A 88 -3.76 -5.85 9.37
C ARG A 88 -3.37 -6.09 7.93
N TYR A 89 -3.71 -5.15 7.06
CA TYR A 89 -3.24 -5.14 5.69
C TYR A 89 -1.96 -4.32 5.61
N ARG A 90 -0.87 -4.90 5.11
CA ARG A 90 0.40 -4.20 4.85
C ARG A 90 0.66 -4.15 3.36
N LEU A 91 0.87 -2.95 2.83
CA LEU A 91 1.34 -2.73 1.47
C LEU A 91 2.80 -2.28 1.52
N THR A 92 3.69 -3.07 0.93
CA THR A 92 5.10 -2.73 0.75
C THR A 92 5.35 -2.42 -0.72
N LEU A 93 5.97 -1.27 -1.01
CA LEU A 93 6.40 -0.89 -2.36
C LEU A 93 7.92 -0.95 -2.44
N PHE A 94 8.40 -1.48 -3.57
CA PHE A 94 9.82 -1.55 -3.89
C PHE A 94 10.07 -0.72 -5.14
N GLY A 95 11.03 0.19 -5.02
CA GLY A 95 11.26 1.22 -6.01
C GLY A 95 12.73 1.57 -6.19
N THR A 96 12.99 2.49 -7.11
CA THR A 96 14.25 3.23 -7.24
C THR A 96 13.97 4.72 -7.40
N ASP A 97 14.82 5.57 -6.84
CA ASP A 97 14.75 7.02 -7.08
C ASP A 97 15.44 7.43 -8.40
N ALA A 98 15.53 8.73 -8.66
CA ALA A 98 16.13 9.29 -9.86
C ALA A 98 17.63 9.00 -10.00
N GLN A 99 18.32 8.67 -8.91
CA GLN A 99 19.72 8.28 -8.86
C GLN A 99 19.91 6.78 -9.05
N GLY A 100 18.81 6.02 -9.20
CA GLY A 100 18.82 4.56 -9.29
C GLY A 100 18.97 3.88 -7.92
N GLN A 101 18.88 4.62 -6.82
CA GLN A 101 18.99 4.04 -5.48
C GLN A 101 17.69 3.35 -5.09
N ALA A 102 17.80 2.08 -4.73
CA ALA A 102 16.66 1.27 -4.33
C ALA A 102 16.05 1.78 -3.01
N PHE A 103 14.72 1.77 -2.93
CA PHE A 103 13.98 2.07 -1.72
C PHE A 103 12.89 1.03 -1.44
N VAL A 104 12.52 0.94 -0.17
CA VAL A 104 11.38 0.16 0.31
C VAL A 104 10.57 1.05 1.23
N VAL A 105 9.26 1.12 1.00
CA VAL A 105 8.33 1.84 1.88
C VAL A 105 7.11 0.96 2.16
N GLN A 106 6.56 1.09 3.36
CA GLN A 106 5.38 0.35 3.78
C GLN A 106 4.29 1.28 4.32
N GLY A 107 3.04 0.92 4.02
CA GLY A 107 1.86 1.44 4.67
C GLY A 107 1.08 0.29 5.30
N GLU A 108 0.41 0.55 6.42
CA GLU A 108 -0.44 -0.44 7.09
C GLU A 108 -1.83 0.13 7.39
N LEU A 109 -2.84 -0.74 7.35
CA LEU A 109 -4.19 -0.43 7.79
C LEU A 109 -4.77 -1.59 8.61
N SER A 110 -5.36 -1.27 9.76
CA SER A 110 -6.09 -2.26 10.55
C SER A 110 -7.51 -2.42 10.03
N CYS A 111 -7.89 -3.68 9.77
CA CYS A 111 -9.21 -4.10 9.30
C CYS A 111 -9.94 -4.75 10.48
N ARG A 112 -10.97 -4.08 10.99
CA ARG A 112 -11.71 -4.45 12.20
C ARG A 112 -13.21 -4.32 11.99
#